data_AF-A0AAE3FPI1-F1
#
_entry.id   AF-A0AAE3FPI1-F1
#
_cell.length_a   1.000
_cell.length_b   1.000
_cell.length_c   1.000
_cell.angle_alpha   90.00
_cell.angle_beta   90.00
_cell.angle_gamma   90.00
#
_symmetry.space_group_name_H-M   'P 1'
#
loop_
_entity.id
_entity.type
_entity.pdbx_description
1 polymer ?
#
loop_
_entity_poly.entity_id
_entity_poly.type
_entity_poly.pdbx_seq_one_letter_code
_entity_poly.pdbx_strand_id
1 'polypeptide(L)'
;MSVTRRRHALYYLTEQVGTISLHELSDALTVWEAVDGEHHHQRIATGLYHRHLPKLADAGVLRYDPDADTIELLPAAEQLQPYLGLAAQDDARSV
;
A
#
# COMPACT_ATOMS: atom_id res chain seq x y z
N MET A 1 2.17 -10.42 4.83
CA MET A 1 1.04 -10.11 3.92
C MET A 1 1.22 -10.89 2.64
N SER A 2 0.15 -11.10 1.88
CA SER A 2 0.23 -11.64 0.50
C SER A 2 0.91 -10.63 -0.43
N VAL A 3 1.53 -11.11 -1.52
CA VAL A 3 2.15 -10.27 -2.56
C VAL A 3 1.13 -9.31 -3.19
N THR A 4 -0.13 -9.76 -3.33
CA THR A 4 -1.26 -8.98 -3.86
C THR A 4 -1.51 -7.70 -3.06
N ARG A 5 -1.63 -7.79 -1.72
CA ARG A 5 -1.87 -6.60 -0.88
C ARG A 5 -0.75 -5.57 -0.97
N ARG A 6 0.52 -6.00 -1.00
CA ARG A 6 1.66 -5.08 -1.12
C ARG A 6 1.59 -4.30 -2.43
N ARG A 7 1.20 -4.99 -3.50
CA ARG A 7 1.00 -4.41 -4.82
C ARG A 7 -0.13 -3.39 -4.84
N HIS A 8 -1.27 -3.75 -4.28
CA HIS A 8 -2.43 -2.87 -4.14
C HIS A 8 -2.04 -1.61 -3.38
N ALA A 9 -1.35 -1.75 -2.25
CA ALA A 9 -0.89 -0.60 -1.46
C ALA A 9 -0.01 0.36 -2.28
N LEU A 10 0.93 -0.18 -3.06
CA LEU A 10 1.80 0.62 -3.91
C LEU A 10 1.06 1.26 -5.09
N TYR A 11 0.11 0.54 -5.70
CA TYR A 11 -0.75 1.08 -6.74
C TYR A 11 -1.59 2.25 -6.21
N TYR A 12 -2.25 2.07 -5.06
CA TYR A 12 -3.01 3.14 -4.41
C TYR A 12 -2.14 4.38 -4.16
N LEU A 13 -0.94 4.19 -3.59
CA LEU A 13 0.01 5.29 -3.34
C LEU A 13 0.45 6.01 -4.62
N THR A 14 0.47 5.34 -5.78
CA THR A 14 0.80 5.99 -7.05
C THR A 14 -0.31 6.86 -7.62
N GLU A 15 -1.55 6.64 -7.20
CA GLU A 15 -2.71 7.46 -7.58
C GLU A 15 -2.90 8.68 -6.65
N GLN A 16 -2.23 8.67 -5.49
CA GLN A 16 -2.33 9.77 -4.53
C GLN A 16 -1.26 10.84 -4.78
N VAL A 17 -1.67 12.10 -4.66
CA VAL A 17 -0.76 13.24 -4.71
C VAL A 17 -0.46 13.68 -3.28
N GLY A 18 0.79 13.52 -2.85
CA GLY A 18 1.27 13.99 -1.56
C GLY A 18 1.20 12.93 -0.45
N THR A 19 0.95 13.40 0.77
CA THR A 19 1.01 12.58 1.98
C THR A 19 -0.38 12.02 2.33
N ILE A 20 -0.48 10.72 2.58
CA ILE A 20 -1.69 10.04 3.07
C ILE A 20 -1.45 9.40 4.43
N SER A 21 -2.52 9.00 5.11
CA SER A 21 -2.42 8.29 6.39
C SER A 21 -2.35 6.77 6.22
N LEU A 22 -1.75 6.08 7.20
CA LEU A 22 -1.78 4.62 7.30
C LEU A 22 -3.22 4.10 7.40
N HIS A 23 -4.11 4.84 8.07
CA HIS A 23 -5.51 4.50 8.19
C HIS A 23 -6.21 4.48 6.83
N GLU A 24 -6.02 5.54 6.02
CA GLU A 24 -6.57 5.66 4.67
C GLU A 24 -6.04 4.56 3.73
N LEU A 25 -4.74 4.30 3.79
CA LEU A 25 -4.16 3.20 3.01
C LEU A 25 -4.76 1.84 3.41
N SER A 26 -4.99 1.63 4.71
CA SER A 26 -5.56 0.37 5.22
C SER A 26 -7.03 0.21 4.81
N ASP A 27 -7.79 1.31 4.78
CA ASP A 27 -9.20 1.34 4.37
C ASP A 27 -9.37 1.12 2.86
N ALA A 28 -8.48 1.68 2.04
CA ALA A 28 -8.47 1.38 0.61
C ALA A 28 -8.23 -0.13 0.34
N LEU A 29 -7.39 -0.77 1.17
CA LEU A 29 -7.08 -2.19 1.04
C LEU A 29 -8.20 -3.10 1.54
N THR A 30 -9.00 -2.72 2.54
CA THR A 30 -10.18 -3.51 2.97
C THR A 30 -11.22 -3.56 1.86
N VAL A 31 -11.47 -2.41 1.22
CA VAL A 31 -12.42 -2.28 0.10
C VAL A 31 -12.01 -3.20 -1.06
N TRP A 32 -10.74 -3.20 -1.46
CA TRP A 32 -10.28 -4.07 -2.55
C TRP A 32 -10.32 -5.55 -2.24
N GLU A 33 -10.16 -5.95 -0.97
CA GLU A 33 -10.28 -7.36 -0.60
C GLU A 33 -11.72 -7.82 -0.44
N ALA A 34 -12.71 -6.91 -0.57
CA ALA A 34 -14.11 -7.17 -0.27
C ALA A 34 -14.32 -7.81 1.12
N VAL A 35 -13.45 -7.46 2.08
CA VAL A 35 -13.52 -7.91 3.47
C VAL A 35 -13.67 -6.69 4.35
N ASP A 36 -14.90 -6.45 4.80
CA ASP A 36 -15.22 -5.40 5.75
C ASP A 36 -15.00 -5.85 7.20
N GLY A 37 -14.60 -4.88 8.03
CA GLY A 37 -14.56 -5.02 9.48
C GLY A 37 -13.28 -4.50 10.11
N GLU A 38 -13.45 -3.86 11.28
CA GLU A 38 -12.38 -3.25 12.08
C GLU A 38 -11.20 -4.21 12.33
N HIS A 39 -11.50 -5.47 12.66
CA HIS A 39 -10.45 -6.48 12.88
C HIS A 39 -9.61 -6.77 11.63
N HIS A 40 -10.19 -6.65 10.43
CA HIS A 40 -9.44 -6.86 9.20
C HIS A 40 -8.59 -5.65 8.84
N HIS A 41 -9.17 -4.46 8.95
CA HIS A 41 -8.46 -3.18 8.82
C HIS A 41 -7.24 -3.14 9.75
N GLN A 42 -7.43 -3.42 11.03
CA GLN A 42 -6.36 -3.39 12.03
C GLN A 42 -5.24 -4.41 11.73
N ARG A 43 -5.57 -5.58 11.16
CA ARG A 43 -4.57 -6.56 10.72
C ARG A 43 -3.77 -6.06 9.51
N ILE A 44 -4.41 -5.35 8.59
CA ILE A 44 -3.74 -4.71 7.44
C ILE A 44 -2.81 -3.61 7.94
N ALA A 45 -3.31 -2.69 8.75
CA ALA A 45 -2.55 -1.58 9.32
C ALA A 45 -1.31 -2.08 10.08
N THR A 46 -1.50 -3.03 11.00
CA THR A 46 -0.41 -3.71 11.74
C THR A 46 0.62 -4.32 10.79
N GLY A 47 0.16 -4.95 9.71
CA GLY A 47 1.03 -5.57 8.72
C GLY A 47 1.87 -4.54 7.95
N LEU A 48 1.24 -3.45 7.51
CA LEU A 48 1.89 -2.35 6.81
C LEU A 48 2.94 -1.69 7.70
N TYR A 49 2.54 -1.29 8.91
CA TYR A 49 3.37 -0.64 9.92
C TYR A 49 4.64 -1.44 10.22
N HIS A 50 4.51 -2.71 10.62
CA HIS A 50 5.66 -3.46 11.13
C HIS A 50 6.56 -4.08 10.06
N ARG A 51 6.08 -4.24 8.82
CA ARG A 51 6.81 -5.04 7.82
C ARG A 51 7.02 -4.36 6.49
N HIS A 52 6.02 -3.65 5.98
CA HIS A 52 6.04 -3.23 4.57
C HIS A 52 6.50 -1.79 4.43
N LEU A 53 5.97 -0.87 5.22
CA LEU A 53 6.35 0.54 5.15
C LEU A 53 7.83 0.74 5.51
N PRO A 54 8.39 0.13 6.57
CA PRO A 54 9.82 0.25 6.86
C PRO A 54 10.70 -0.24 5.72
N LYS A 55 10.37 -1.40 5.12
CA LYS A 55 11.15 -1.95 4.00
C LYS A 55 11.06 -1.13 2.71
N LEU A 56 9.90 -0.51 2.47
CA LEU A 56 9.72 0.37 1.31
C LEU A 56 10.44 1.71 1.53
N ALA A 57 10.47 2.20 2.77
CA ALA A 57 11.26 3.36 3.16
C ALA A 57 12.77 3.10 3.04
N ASP A 58 13.25 1.97 3.55
CA ASP A 58 14.65 1.54 3.40
C ASP A 58 15.08 1.42 1.93
N ALA A 59 14.15 1.02 1.07
CA ALA A 59 14.38 0.91 -0.38
C ALA A 59 14.25 2.25 -1.13
N GLY A 60 13.94 3.35 -0.43
CA GLY A 60 13.77 4.68 -1.03
C GLY A 60 12.53 4.81 -1.92
N VAL A 61 11.53 3.94 -1.75
CA VAL A 61 10.29 3.95 -2.55
C VAL A 61 9.29 4.95 -1.99
N LEU A 62 9.24 5.09 -0.66
CA LEU A 62 8.34 6.02 0.02
C LEU A 62 9.04 6.62 1.23
N ARG A 63 8.48 7.70 1.75
CA ARG A 63 8.78 8.21 3.08
C ARG A 63 7.67 7.74 4.00
N TYR A 64 8.03 7.13 5.12
CA TYR A 64 7.10 6.74 6.16
C TYR A 64 7.49 7.41 7.47
N ASP A 65 6.55 8.14 8.06
CA ASP A 65 6.65 8.74 9.38
C ASP A 65 5.79 7.91 10.35
N PRO A 66 6.39 7.07 11.21
CA PRO A 66 5.67 6.23 12.15
C PRO A 66 5.10 7.01 13.36
N ASP A 67 5.59 8.23 13.62
CA ASP A 67 5.08 9.06 14.71
C ASP A 67 3.81 9.80 14.27
N ALA A 68 3.75 10.23 13.01
CA ALA A 68 2.59 10.86 12.40
C ALA A 68 1.64 9.86 11.70
N ASP A 69 2.04 8.60 11.54
CA ASP A 69 1.36 7.58 10.73
C ASP A 69 1.07 8.03 9.30
N THR A 70 2.05 8.74 8.71
CA THR A 70 1.92 9.30 7.37
C THR A 70 2.88 8.67 6.36
N ILE A 71 2.40 8.56 5.13
CA ILE A 71 3.05 7.87 4.03
C ILE A 71 3.06 8.81 2.83
N GLU A 72 4.22 8.98 2.22
CA GLU A 72 4.39 9.80 1.02
C GLU A 72 5.19 9.01 -0.01
N LEU A 73 4.65 8.86 -1.22
CA LEU A 73 5.38 8.20 -2.29
C LEU A 73 6.52 9.10 -2.78
N LEU A 74 7.72 8.54 -2.95
CA LEU A 74 8.86 9.28 -3.47
C LEU A 74 8.88 9.21 -5.00
N PRO A 75 9.42 10.22 -5.70
CA PRO A 75 9.53 10.21 -7.17
C PRO A 75 10.31 9.00 -7.72
N ALA A 76 11.26 8.46 -6.94
CA ALA A 76 11.99 7.24 -7.29
C ALA A 76 11.07 6.02 -7.50
N ALA A 77 9.87 6.01 -6.89
CA ALA A 77 8.89 4.97 -7.09
C ALA A 77 8.20 5.02 -8.46
N GLU A 78 8.24 6.14 -9.18
CA GLU A 78 7.72 6.22 -10.55
C GLU A 78 8.41 5.20 -11.47
N GLN A 79 9.69 4.93 -11.23
CA GLN A 79 10.48 3.92 -11.96
C GLN A 79 9.96 2.49 -11.73
N LEU A 80 9.22 2.26 -10.63
CA LEU A 80 8.63 0.97 -10.29
C LEU A 80 7.22 0.79 -10.88
N GLN A 81 6.59 1.86 -11.39
CA GLN A 81 5.22 1.80 -11.96
C GLN A 81 4.99 0.68 -12.99
N PRO A 82 5.92 0.38 -13.92
CA PRO A 82 5.74 -0.72 -14.88
C PRO A 82 5.58 -2.09 -14.19
N TYR A 83 6.19 -2.29 -13.02
CA TYR A 83 6.12 -3.52 -12.24
C TYR A 83 4.91 -3.56 -11.29
N LEU A 84 4.35 -2.38 -10.98
CA LEU A 84 3.16 -2.19 -10.15
C LEU A 84 1.87 -2.32 -10.98
N GLY A 85 1.85 -1.88 -12.24
CA GLY A 85 0.69 -2.03 -13.12
C GLY A 85 0.33 -3.49 -13.46
N LEU A 86 1.33 -4.38 -13.49
CA LEU A 86 1.14 -5.83 -13.68
C LEU A 86 0.45 -6.53 -12.49
N ALA A 87 0.17 -5.79 -11.42
CA ALA A 87 -0.56 -6.24 -10.25
C ALA A 87 -2.07 -6.21 -10.39
N ALA A 88 -2.56 -5.07 -10.86
CA ALA A 88 -3.97 -4.80 -10.99
C ALA A 88 -4.59 -5.65 -12.11
N GLN A 89 -3.76 -6.10 -13.07
CA GLN A 89 -4.18 -6.92 -14.20
C GLN A 89 -4.25 -8.43 -13.91
N ASP A 90 -3.62 -8.92 -12.83
CA ASP A 90 -3.62 -10.37 -12.52
C ASP A 90 -4.96 -10.84 -11.93
N ASP A 91 -5.68 -9.95 -11.21
CA ASP A 91 -7.03 -10.23 -10.72
C ASP A 91 -8.12 -10.06 -11.79
N ALA A 92 -7.86 -9.28 -12.86
CA ALA A 92 -8.79 -9.15 -13.98
C ALA A 92 -8.86 -10.42 -14.88
N ARG A 93 -7.98 -11.41 -14.65
CA ARG A 93 -7.91 -12.66 -15.44
C ARG A 93 -8.26 -13.93 -14.65
N SER A 94 -8.76 -13.80 -13.43
CA SER A 94 -9.23 -14.93 -12.61
C SER A 94 -10.75 -14.95 -12.35
N VAL A 95 -11.54 -14.24 -13.17
CA VAL A 95 -13.01 -14.35 -13.27
C VAL A 95 -13.41 -15.05 -14.57
#